data_AF-A0AA43FEQ7-F1
#
_entry.id   AF-A0AA43FEQ7-F1
#
_cell.length_a   1.000
_cell.length_b   1.000
_cell.length_c   1.000
_cell.angle_alpha   90.00
_cell.angle_beta   90.00
_cell.angle_gamma   90.00
#
_symmetry.space_group_name_H-M   'P 1'
#
loop_
_entity.id
_entity.type
_entity.pdbx_description
1 polymer ?
#
loop_
_entity_poly.entity_id
_entity_poly.type
_entity_poly.pdbx_seq_one_letter_code
_entity_poly.pdbx_strand_id
1 'polypeptide(L)' 'MVEHRTGVVEVRGVSVLVAVSSAHRGAAFDSARYIIDELKKRAPIWKKEHWPGGAEWVEGA' A
#
# COMPACT_ATOMS: atom_id res chain seq x y z
N MET A 1 3.55 -11.13 -6.51
CA MET A 1 2.36 -11.13 -5.64
C MET A 1 2.16 -9.73 -5.08
N VAL A 2 0.92 -9.26 -5.07
CA VAL A 2 0.55 -7.96 -4.50
C VAL A 2 -0.66 -8.19 -3.62
N GLU A 3 -0.54 -7.86 -2.34
CA GLU A 3 -1.62 -8.00 -1.37
C GLU A 3 -1.85 -6.65 -0.69
N HIS A 4 -3.12 -6.25 -0.58
CA HIS A 4 -3.51 -5.02 0.09
C HIS A 4 -4.55 -5.33 1.18
N ARG A 5 -4.22 -4.95 2.40
CA ARG A 5 -5.11 -5.13 3.55
C ARG A 5 -6.29 -4.15 3.46
N THR A 6 -7.47 -4.65 3.79
CA THR A 6 -8.68 -3.85 3.99
C THR A 6 -9.13 -3.92 5.45
N GLY A 7 -10.04 -3.03 5.85
CA GLY A 7 -10.50 -2.93 7.23
C GLY A 7 -9.58 -2.09 8.11
N VAL A 8 -9.59 -2.38 9.41
CA VAL A 8 -8.83 -1.59 10.41
C VAL A 8 -7.34 -1.93 10.33
N VAL A 9 -6.51 -0.89 10.23
CA VAL A 9 -5.05 -1.00 10.28
C VAL A 9 -4.54 -0.08 11.37
N GLU A 10 -3.93 -0.68 12.39
CA GLU A 10 -3.29 0.08 13.46
C GLU A 10 -2.17 0.98 12.93
N VAL A 11 -1.87 2.04 13.67
CA VAL A 11 -0.76 2.93 13.34
C VAL A 11 0.54 2.12 13.25
N ARG A 12 1.30 2.32 12.16
CA ARG A 12 2.49 1.53 11.78
C ARG A 12 2.22 0.07 11.36
N GLY A 13 0.96 -0.33 11.22
CA GLY A 13 0.58 -1.62 10.66
C GLY A 13 0.91 -1.74 9.17
N VAL A 14 1.19 -2.96 8.72
CA VAL A 14 1.45 -3.25 7.30
C VAL A 14 0.13 -3.19 6.52
N SER A 15 0.04 -2.25 5.57
CA SER A 15 -1.13 -2.10 4.70
C SER A 15 -0.95 -2.79 3.34
N VAL A 16 0.25 -2.75 2.75
CA VAL A 16 0.54 -3.30 1.40
C VAL A 16 1.75 -4.23 1.48
N LEU A 17 1.69 -5.35 0.77
CA LEU A 17 2.83 -6.22 0.51
C LEU A 17 3.03 -6.38 -1.01
N VAL A 18 4.28 -6.19 -1.44
CA VAL A 18 4.71 -6.46 -2.82
C VAL A 18 5.88 -7.45 -2.76
N ALA A 19 5.73 -8.59 -3.40
CA ALA A 19 6.77 -9.61 -3.50
C ALA A 19 7.01 -9.97 -4.98
N VAL A 20 8.29 -9.91 -5.39
CA VAL A 20 8.73 -10.19 -6.75
C VAL A 20 9.89 -11.19 -6.72
N SER A 21 9.87 -12.14 -7.65
CA SER A 21 10.99 -13.04 -7.93
C SER A 21 11.51 -12.80 -9.34
N SER A 22 12.82 -12.89 -9.51
CA SER A 22 13.51 -12.82 -10.81
C SER A 22 14.85 -13.53 -10.74
N ALA A 23 15.39 -13.95 -11.89
CA ALA A 23 16.70 -14.61 -11.97
C ALA A 23 17.85 -13.69 -11.50
N HIS A 24 17.69 -12.38 -11.66
CA HIS A 24 18.67 -11.38 -11.25
C HIS A 24 18.04 -10.35 -10.30
N ARG A 25 18.76 -10.03 -9.23
CA ARG A 25 18.27 -9.14 -8.17
C ARG A 25 17.85 -7.75 -8.67
N GLY A 26 18.52 -7.20 -9.69
CA GLY A 26 18.21 -5.88 -10.23
C GLY A 26 16.76 -5.80 -10.73
N ALA A 27 16.39 -6.72 -11.62
CA ALA A 27 15.02 -6.80 -12.15
C ALA A 27 13.97 -7.01 -11.06
N ALA A 28 14.27 -7.75 -9.98
CA ALA A 28 13.36 -7.92 -8.86
C ALA A 28 13.13 -6.61 -8.10
N PHE A 29 14.19 -5.85 -7.81
CA PHE A 29 14.08 -4.56 -7.13
C PHE A 29 13.36 -3.51 -7.99
N ASP A 30 13.72 -3.40 -9.26
CA ASP A 30 13.11 -2.43 -10.18
C ASP A 30 11.60 -2.70 -10.34
N SER A 31 11.23 -3.97 -10.49
CA SER A 31 9.83 -4.37 -10.60
C SER A 31 9.06 -4.13 -9.31
N ALA A 32 9.63 -4.45 -8.14
CA ALA A 32 8.98 -4.21 -6.86
C ALA A 32 8.72 -2.71 -6.63
N ARG A 33 9.69 -1.86 -7.00
CA ARG A 33 9.57 -0.40 -6.95
C ARG A 33 8.48 0.11 -7.88
N TYR A 34 8.50 -0.34 -9.14
CA TYR A 34 7.50 0.03 -10.13
C TYR A 34 6.08 -0.32 -9.65
N ILE A 35 5.88 -1.53 -9.14
CA ILE A 35 4.56 -2.01 -8.69
C ILE A 35 4.02 -1.14 -7.53
N ILE A 36 4.82 -0.82 -6.52
CA ILE A 36 4.33 -0.01 -5.39
C ILE A 36 4.01 1.43 -5.83
N ASP A 37 4.82 2.02 -6.72
CA ASP A 37 4.59 3.36 -7.23
C ASP A 37 3.31 3.42 -8.08
N GLU A 38 3.07 2.44 -8.95
CA GLU A 38 1.85 2.39 -9.77
C GLU A 38 0.61 2.03 -8.96
N LEU A 39 0.73 1.18 -7.94
CA LEU A 39 -0.36 0.89 -7.00
C LEU A 39 -0.83 2.17 -6.33
N LYS A 40 0.09 3.02 -5.84
CA LYS A 40 -0.26 4.27 -5.17
C LYS A 40 -0.97 5.27 -6.09
N LYS A 41 -0.58 5.32 -7.36
CA LYS A 41 -1.20 6.22 -8.35
C LYS A 41 -2.59 5.77 -8.79
N ARG A 42 -2.81 4.46 -8.90
CA ARG A 42 -3.98 3.91 -9.62
C ARG A 42 -5.00 3.23 -8.73
N ALA A 43 -4.59 2.69 -7.59
CA ALA A 43 -5.50 1.96 -6.73
C ALA A 43 -6.45 2.94 -6.02
N PRO A 44 -7.78 2.72 -6.10
CA PRO A 44 -8.73 3.54 -5.40
C PRO A 44 -8.68 3.21 -3.89
N ILE A 45 -7.79 3.88 -3.16
CA ILE A 45 -7.56 3.68 -1.73
C ILE A 45 -8.09 4.88 -0.97
N TRP A 46 -9.07 4.64 -0.10
CA TRP A 46 -9.57 5.63 0.85
C TRP A 46 -9.23 5.18 2.27
N LYS A 47 -8.78 6.12 3.09
CA LYS A 47 -8.49 5.86 4.51
C LYS A 47 -9.48 6.62 5.36
N LYS A 48 -10.14 5.91 6.27
CA LYS A 48 -10.91 6.55 7.33
C LYS A 48 -10.02 6.66 8.56
N GLU A 49 -9.60 7.87 8.88
CA GLU A 49 -8.78 8.13 10.06
C GLU A 49 -9.68 8.41 11.26
N HIS A 50 -9.29 7.91 12.44
CA HIS A 50 -10.05 8.00 13.68
C HIS A 50 -9.20 8.72 14.75
N TRP A 51 -9.82 9.65 15.47
CA TRP A 51 -9.19 10.41 16.55
C TRP A 51 -10.20 10.72 17.67
N PRO A 52 -9.74 11.15 18.86
CA PRO A 52 -10.66 11.62 19.89
C PRO A 52 -11.55 12.74 19.35
N GLY A 53 -12.87 12.49 19.30
CA GLY A 53 -13.85 13.46 18.83
C GLY A 53 -14.34 13.28 17.38
N GLY A 54 -13.86 12.30 16.61
CA GLY A 54 -14.41 12.05 15.28
C GLY A 54 -13.65 11.06 14.39
N ALA A 55 -14.13 10.96 13.15
CA ALA A 55 -13.47 10.21 12.08
C ALA A 55 -13.80 10.83 10.72
N GLU A 56 -12.83 10.86 9.82
CA GLU A 56 -12.96 11.46 8.49
C GLU A 56 -12.36 10.55 7.42
N TRP A 57 -12.89 10.64 6.20
CA TRP A 57 -12.28 10.02 5.02
C TRP A 57 -11.27 10.96 4.41
N VAL A 58 -10.01 10.52 4.33
CA VAL A 58 -8.95 11.23 3.64
C VAL A 58 -8.66 10.58 2.29
N GLU A 59 -8.36 11.41 1.29
CA GLU A 59 -7.91 10.94 -0.02
C GLU A 59 -6.51 10.32 0.10
N GLY A 60 -6.29 9.18 -0.56
CA GLY A 60 -4.99 8.53 -0.57
C GLY A 60 -3.96 9.37 -1.31
N ALA A 61 -2.75 9.47 -0.75
CA ALA A 61 -1.57 10.03 -1.42
C ALA A 61 -0.93 9.05 -2.40
#